data_AF-C6GKH3-F1
#
_entry.id   AF-C6GKH3-F1
#
_cell.length_a   1.000
_cell.length_b   1.000
_cell.length_c   1.000
_cell.angle_alpha   90.00
_cell.angle_beta   90.00
_cell.angle_gamma   90.00
#
_symmetry.space_group_name_H-M   'P 1'
#
loop_
_entity.id
_entity.type
_entity.pdbx_description
1 polymer ?
#
loop_
_entity_poly.entity_id
_entity_poly.type
_entity_poly.pdbx_seq_one_letter_code
_entity_poly.pdbx_strand_id
1 'polypeptide(L)'
;LLYPLFTQWGGANEPIAAKLSFMPLEMGNGIILWLVVSGLVGSLLFGLWQRKAQFCWAEFGVLSQSASLTTAQLIGRYLLLSLLLFAGLYFLVSLIYQYFHVELRFLWPLLKPLTAERFNLFIVYWLPILVFFFVFNGLIVSVQMKQKVASSFTATLLIWSFKTALFATGGLIILWLFHFVPGFMQIGPGFDVVGL
;
A
#
# COMPACT_ATOMS: atom_id res chain seq x y z
N LEU A 1 15.15 1.71 0.78
CA LEU A 1 16.22 0.95 1.46
C LEU A 1 15.93 -0.54 1.49
N LEU A 2 14.79 -0.96 2.06
CA LEU A 2 14.48 -2.40 2.16
C LEU A 2 13.98 -3.05 0.86
N TYR A 3 13.48 -2.26 -0.10
CA TYR A 3 12.95 -2.74 -1.38
C TYR A 3 13.95 -3.65 -2.12
N PRO A 4 15.13 -3.18 -2.58
CA PRO A 4 16.04 -4.02 -3.36
C PRO A 4 16.52 -5.28 -2.61
N LEU A 5 16.61 -5.23 -1.28
CA LEU A 5 17.09 -6.34 -0.45
C LEU A 5 16.08 -7.48 -0.30
N PHE A 6 14.78 -7.19 -0.32
CA PHE A 6 13.75 -8.21 -0.15
C PHE A 6 13.07 -8.58 -1.47
N THR A 7 13.08 -7.69 -2.46
CA THR A 7 12.56 -8.02 -3.79
C THR A 7 13.50 -8.91 -4.59
N GLN A 8 14.81 -8.91 -4.34
CA GLN A 8 15.75 -9.88 -4.92
C GLN A 8 15.39 -11.33 -4.59
N TRP A 9 14.60 -11.55 -3.52
CA TRP A 9 14.15 -12.87 -3.17
C TRP A 9 12.96 -13.31 -3.97
N GLY A 10 12.31 -12.44 -4.76
CA GLY A 10 11.27 -12.76 -5.73
C GLY A 10 11.81 -12.76 -7.17
N GLY A 11 11.72 -13.88 -7.87
CA GLY A 11 12.27 -14.03 -9.23
C GLY A 11 12.35 -15.50 -9.67
N ALA A 12 12.96 -15.77 -10.83
CA ALA A 12 13.12 -17.13 -11.34
C ALA A 12 14.00 -17.98 -10.40
N ASN A 13 13.56 -19.20 -10.09
CA ASN A 13 14.15 -20.12 -9.09
C ASN A 13 14.04 -19.63 -7.63
N GLU A 14 12.87 -19.13 -7.26
CA GLU A 14 12.61 -18.56 -5.93
C GLU A 14 12.58 -19.59 -4.78
N PRO A 15 13.26 -19.36 -3.65
CA PRO A 15 13.17 -20.22 -2.47
C PRO A 15 11.80 -20.17 -1.77
N ILE A 16 11.00 -19.12 -1.95
CA ILE A 16 9.70 -18.97 -1.27
C ILE A 16 8.65 -19.81 -1.97
N ALA A 17 8.45 -19.65 -3.28
CA ALA A 17 7.54 -20.51 -4.05
C ALA A 17 7.93 -22.00 -3.98
N ALA A 18 9.23 -22.30 -3.92
CA ALA A 18 9.73 -23.68 -3.76
C ALA A 18 9.40 -24.32 -2.40
N LYS A 19 9.22 -23.51 -1.33
CA LYS A 19 8.93 -24.01 0.03
C LYS A 19 7.48 -23.84 0.45
N LEU A 20 6.78 -22.84 -0.09
CA LEU A 20 5.41 -22.47 0.25
C LEU A 20 4.51 -22.63 -0.97
N SER A 21 3.92 -23.81 -1.13
CA SER A 21 3.03 -24.15 -2.26
C SER A 21 1.78 -23.26 -2.37
N PHE A 22 1.40 -22.58 -1.29
CA PHE A 22 0.27 -21.64 -1.27
C PHE A 22 0.65 -20.20 -1.70
N MET A 23 1.93 -19.93 -1.97
CA MET A 23 2.43 -18.63 -2.45
C MET A 23 3.10 -18.77 -3.84
N PRO A 24 2.32 -19.02 -4.91
CA PRO A 24 2.87 -19.34 -6.23
C PRO A 24 3.38 -18.12 -7.03
N LEU A 25 3.13 -16.89 -6.59
CA LEU A 25 3.52 -15.68 -7.33
C LEU A 25 4.98 -15.32 -7.03
N GLU A 26 5.94 -15.89 -7.77
CA GLU A 26 7.39 -15.66 -7.58
C GLU A 26 7.75 -14.18 -7.44
N MET A 27 7.30 -13.38 -8.40
CA MET A 27 7.56 -11.95 -8.45
C MET A 27 6.77 -11.19 -7.35
N GLY A 28 5.57 -11.69 -7.00
CA GLY A 28 4.74 -11.14 -5.93
C GLY A 28 5.28 -11.42 -4.53
N ASN A 29 5.95 -12.55 -4.32
CA ASN A 29 6.48 -12.98 -3.03
C ASN A 29 7.57 -12.04 -2.51
N GLY A 30 8.50 -11.61 -3.38
CA GLY A 30 9.51 -10.60 -3.02
C GLY A 30 8.89 -9.27 -2.59
N ILE A 31 7.82 -8.83 -3.25
CA ILE A 31 7.09 -7.62 -2.87
C ILE A 31 6.36 -7.82 -1.54
N ILE A 32 5.66 -8.94 -1.35
CA ILE A 32 4.98 -9.24 -0.09
C ILE A 32 5.98 -9.27 1.07
N LEU A 33 7.14 -9.92 0.89
CA LEU A 33 8.19 -9.97 1.89
C LEU A 33 8.67 -8.56 2.26
N TRP A 34 8.96 -7.74 1.24
CA TRP A 34 9.33 -6.35 1.44
C TRP A 34 8.26 -5.56 2.23
N LEU A 35 6.99 -5.69 1.85
CA LEU A 35 5.88 -5.02 2.53
C LEU A 35 5.71 -5.50 3.97
N VAL A 36 5.76 -6.81 4.22
CA VAL A 36 5.66 -7.38 5.56
C VAL A 36 6.78 -6.88 6.46
N VAL A 37 8.03 -6.97 6.02
CA VAL A 37 9.18 -6.49 6.82
C VAL A 37 9.09 -4.98 7.06
N SER A 38 8.73 -4.21 6.03
CA SER A 38 8.57 -2.76 6.15
C SER A 38 7.44 -2.40 7.12
N GLY A 39 6.32 -3.12 7.08
CA GLY A 39 5.19 -2.93 7.99
C GLY A 39 5.53 -3.29 9.44
N LEU A 40 6.30 -4.37 9.65
CA LEU A 40 6.80 -4.76 10.97
C LEU A 40 7.75 -3.70 11.55
N VAL A 41 8.72 -3.24 10.76
CA VAL A 41 9.64 -2.17 11.15
C VAL A 41 8.86 -0.89 11.45
N GLY A 42 7.91 -0.51 10.59
CA GLY A 42 7.05 0.65 10.79
C GLY A 42 6.23 0.57 12.08
N SER A 43 5.64 -0.60 12.36
CA SER A 43 4.87 -0.84 13.59
C SER A 43 5.74 -0.75 14.84
N LEU A 44 6.96 -1.32 14.79
CA LEU A 44 7.91 -1.26 15.90
C LEU A 44 8.36 0.18 16.17
N LEU A 45 8.73 0.94 15.12
CA LEU A 45 9.12 2.34 15.25
C LEU A 45 7.96 3.20 15.77
N PHE A 46 6.75 2.96 15.28
CA PHE A 46 5.54 3.62 15.78
C PHE A 46 5.32 3.33 17.27
N GLY A 47 5.43 2.07 17.71
CA GLY A 47 5.30 1.69 19.11
C GLY A 47 6.35 2.34 20.02
N LEU A 48 7.60 2.43 19.56
CA LEU A 48 8.68 3.12 20.29
C LEU A 48 8.43 4.63 20.40
N TRP A 49 7.94 5.25 19.32
CA TRP A 49 7.54 6.66 19.31
C TRP A 49 6.35 6.90 20.26
N GLN A 50 5.35 6.03 20.20
CA GLN A 50 4.14 6.13 21.01
C GLN A 50 4.43 6.15 22.51
N ARG A 51 5.41 5.37 22.98
CA ARG A 51 5.81 5.38 24.40
C ARG A 51 6.26 6.74 24.90
N LYS A 52 6.74 7.61 24.02
CA LYS A 52 7.24 8.96 24.34
C LYS A 52 6.22 10.06 24.02
N ALA A 53 5.25 9.77 23.15
CA ALA A 53 4.29 10.76 22.69
C ALA A 53 3.06 10.78 23.61
N GLN A 54 2.73 11.96 24.14
CA GLN A 54 1.49 12.17 24.89
C GLN A 54 0.38 12.52 23.89
N PHE A 55 -0.54 11.59 23.64
CA PHE A 55 -1.62 11.86 22.70
C PHE A 55 -2.92 11.08 23.00
N CYS A 56 -4.05 11.69 22.64
CA CYS A 56 -5.37 11.09 22.84
C CYS A 56 -5.82 10.35 21.56
N TRP A 57 -6.13 9.06 21.68
CA TRP A 57 -6.62 8.24 20.55
C TRP A 57 -7.89 8.79 19.89
N ALA A 58 -8.71 9.53 20.65
CA ALA A 58 -9.90 10.18 20.11
C ALA A 58 -9.55 11.31 19.13
N GLU A 59 -8.45 12.04 19.36
CA GLU A 59 -7.99 13.12 18.46
C GLU A 59 -7.47 12.61 17.11
N PHE A 60 -7.25 11.29 17.00
CA PHE A 60 -6.86 10.62 15.77
C PHE A 60 -8.01 9.90 15.08
N GLY A 61 -9.24 10.08 15.55
CA GLY A 61 -10.42 9.48 14.92
C GLY A 61 -10.52 7.96 15.10
N VAL A 62 -9.70 7.37 15.99
CA VAL A 62 -9.81 5.95 16.39
C VAL A 62 -11.04 5.73 17.27
N LEU A 63 -11.36 6.73 18.09
CA LEU A 63 -12.55 6.74 18.95
C LEU A 63 -13.48 7.85 18.48
N SER A 64 -14.80 7.60 18.57
CA SER A 64 -15.78 8.65 18.31
C SER A 64 -15.66 9.77 19.34
N GLN A 65 -15.51 11.00 18.86
CA GLN A 65 -15.62 12.21 19.68
C GLN A 65 -17.07 12.76 19.70
N SER A 66 -17.97 12.18 18.90
CA SER A 66 -19.35 12.64 18.81
C SER A 66 -20.22 11.96 19.86
N ALA A 67 -21.11 12.72 20.50
CA ALA A 67 -22.11 12.18 21.42
C ALA A 67 -23.19 11.34 20.70
N SER A 68 -23.31 11.46 19.37
CA SER A 68 -24.37 10.85 18.58
C SER A 68 -24.01 9.53 17.93
N LEU A 69 -22.73 9.23 17.71
CA LEU A 69 -22.27 7.99 17.07
C LEU A 69 -21.33 7.23 18.00
N THR A 70 -21.57 5.94 18.17
CA THR A 70 -20.61 5.07 18.85
C THR A 70 -19.41 4.79 17.94
N THR A 71 -18.26 4.48 18.53
CA THR A 71 -17.05 4.11 17.77
C THR A 71 -17.32 2.93 16.81
N ALA A 72 -18.11 1.94 17.23
CA ALA A 72 -18.47 0.80 16.39
C ALA A 72 -19.30 1.21 15.15
N GLN A 73 -20.25 2.13 15.31
CA GLN A 73 -21.02 2.67 14.19
C GLN A 73 -20.14 3.46 13.21
N LEU A 74 -19.19 4.23 13.73
CA LEU A 74 -18.25 4.98 12.91
C LEU A 74 -17.35 4.04 12.09
N ILE A 75 -16.79 3.00 12.73
CA ILE A 75 -16.01 1.94 12.06
C ILE A 75 -16.86 1.27 10.98
N GLY A 76 -18.11 0.89 11.29
CA GLY A 76 -19.02 0.26 10.33
C GLY A 76 -19.27 1.14 9.09
N ARG A 77 -19.45 2.45 9.27
CA ARG A 77 -19.61 3.39 8.15
C ARG A 77 -18.36 3.48 7.27
N TYR A 78 -17.17 3.54 7.86
CA TYR A 78 -15.92 3.58 7.10
C TYR A 78 -15.62 2.25 6.40
N LEU A 79 -15.94 1.12 7.03
CA LEU A 79 -15.85 -0.19 6.39
C LEU A 79 -16.81 -0.31 5.21
N LEU A 80 -18.06 0.15 5.36
CA LEU A 80 -19.02 0.20 4.26
C LEU A 80 -18.54 1.11 3.14
N LEU A 81 -18.02 2.29 3.45
CA LEU A 81 -17.46 3.20 2.45
C LEU A 81 -16.28 2.56 1.70
N SER A 82 -15.36 1.92 2.43
CA SER A 82 -14.24 1.18 1.83
C SER A 82 -14.71 0.06 0.90
N LEU A 83 -15.72 -0.72 1.33
CA LEU A 83 -16.33 -1.76 0.52
C LEU A 83 -16.97 -1.19 -0.75
N LEU A 84 -17.71 -0.08 -0.64
CA LEU A 84 -18.34 0.58 -1.79
C LEU A 84 -17.30 1.14 -2.78
N LEU A 85 -16.22 1.74 -2.29
CA LEU A 85 -15.13 2.23 -3.13
C LEU A 85 -14.43 1.08 -3.85
N PHE A 86 -14.13 -0.01 -3.14
CA PHE A 86 -13.53 -1.21 -3.72
C PHE A 86 -14.46 -1.86 -4.76
N ALA A 87 -15.73 -2.05 -4.43
CA ALA A 87 -16.73 -2.62 -5.32
C ALA A 87 -16.95 -1.74 -6.56
N GLY A 88 -16.99 -0.42 -6.40
CA GLY A 88 -17.11 0.53 -7.50
C GLY A 88 -15.92 0.46 -8.46
N LEU A 89 -14.70 0.42 -7.93
CA LEU A 89 -13.50 0.26 -8.74
C LEU A 89 -13.49 -1.10 -9.47
N TYR A 90 -13.81 -2.18 -8.77
CA TYR A 90 -13.86 -3.52 -9.36
C TYR A 90 -14.95 -3.62 -10.45
N PHE A 91 -16.12 -3.02 -10.22
CA PHE A 91 -17.19 -2.93 -11.20
C PHE A 91 -16.74 -2.19 -12.46
N LEU A 92 -16.08 -1.03 -12.30
CA LEU A 92 -15.54 -0.25 -13.42
C LEU A 92 -14.48 -1.02 -14.22
N VAL A 93 -13.57 -1.71 -13.53
CA VAL A 93 -12.57 -2.59 -14.15
C VAL A 93 -13.24 -3.72 -14.94
N SER A 94 -14.29 -4.32 -14.36
CA SER A 94 -15.04 -5.41 -15.00
C SER A 94 -15.80 -4.92 -16.24
N LEU A 95 -16.39 -3.73 -16.20
CA LEU A 95 -17.01 -3.10 -17.37
C LEU A 95 -15.99 -2.85 -18.48
N ILE A 96 -14.83 -2.27 -18.14
CA ILE A 96 -13.78 -1.98 -19.13
C ILE A 96 -13.31 -3.27 -19.79
N TYR A 97 -13.07 -4.30 -18.99
CA TYR A 97 -12.67 -5.60 -19.50
C TYR A 97 -13.74 -6.24 -20.39
N GLN A 98 -15.01 -6.17 -19.99
CA GLN A 98 -16.12 -6.79 -20.72
C GLN A 98 -16.41 -6.12 -22.06
N TYR A 99 -16.39 -4.79 -22.11
CA TYR A 99 -16.80 -4.03 -23.30
C TYR A 99 -15.63 -3.65 -24.22
N PHE A 100 -14.46 -3.39 -23.66
CA PHE A 100 -13.30 -2.94 -24.44
C PHE A 100 -12.24 -4.04 -24.60
N HIS A 101 -12.36 -5.15 -23.84
CA HIS A 101 -11.34 -6.20 -23.79
C HIS A 101 -9.94 -5.67 -23.44
N VAL A 102 -9.90 -4.55 -22.71
CA VAL A 102 -8.68 -3.90 -22.24
C VAL A 102 -8.45 -4.29 -20.79
N GLU A 103 -7.20 -4.63 -20.48
CA GLU A 103 -6.77 -4.86 -19.11
C GLU A 103 -6.06 -3.62 -18.58
N LEU A 104 -6.58 -3.07 -17.48
CA LEU A 104 -5.92 -1.98 -16.78
C LEU A 104 -4.73 -2.52 -16.00
N ARG A 105 -3.54 -2.33 -16.58
CA ARG A 105 -2.27 -2.75 -15.99
C ARG A 105 -1.45 -1.50 -15.65
N PHE A 106 -1.17 -1.31 -14.38
CA PHE A 106 -0.05 -0.49 -13.94
C PHE A 106 0.96 -1.44 -13.31
N LEU A 107 2.26 -1.25 -13.62
CA LEU A 107 3.42 -2.10 -13.29
C LEU A 107 3.11 -3.16 -12.22
N TRP A 108 2.67 -2.70 -11.05
CA TRP A 108 2.00 -3.46 -9.99
C TRP A 108 1.03 -2.49 -9.31
N PRO A 109 -0.30 -2.71 -9.18
CA PRO A 109 -1.08 -3.95 -9.22
C PRO A 109 -1.92 -4.13 -10.50
N LEU A 110 -2.19 -5.40 -10.85
CA LEU A 110 -3.08 -5.74 -11.97
C LEU A 110 -4.55 -5.61 -11.54
N LEU A 111 -5.24 -4.59 -12.07
CA LEU A 111 -6.69 -4.47 -11.95
C LEU A 111 -7.34 -5.33 -13.03
N LYS A 112 -7.51 -6.61 -12.70
CA LYS A 112 -8.23 -7.58 -13.55
C LYS A 112 -9.44 -8.14 -12.82
N PRO A 113 -10.50 -8.54 -13.55
CA PRO A 113 -11.53 -9.40 -12.98
C PRO A 113 -10.90 -10.64 -12.33
N LEU A 114 -11.41 -10.95 -11.14
CA LEU A 114 -10.98 -12.10 -10.35
C LEU A 114 -11.58 -13.38 -10.92
N THR A 115 -10.73 -14.32 -11.33
CA THR A 115 -11.12 -15.71 -11.57
C THR A 115 -11.20 -16.45 -10.23
N ALA A 116 -11.83 -17.63 -10.20
CA ALA A 116 -11.90 -18.45 -8.99
C ALA A 116 -10.50 -18.76 -8.40
N GLU A 117 -9.53 -19.05 -9.26
CA GLU A 117 -8.13 -19.27 -8.86
C GLU A 117 -7.50 -18.03 -8.23
N ARG A 118 -7.72 -16.84 -8.83
CA ARG A 118 -7.20 -15.57 -8.30
C ARG A 118 -7.86 -15.17 -6.98
N PHE A 119 -9.13 -15.54 -6.78
CA PHE A 119 -9.82 -15.30 -5.53
C PHE A 119 -9.20 -16.08 -4.36
N ASN A 120 -8.74 -17.31 -4.59
CA ASN A 120 -8.02 -18.08 -3.56
C ASN A 120 -6.70 -17.42 -3.16
N LEU A 121 -5.99 -16.84 -4.14
CA LEU A 121 -4.76 -16.08 -3.90
C LEU A 121 -5.03 -14.71 -3.29
N PHE A 122 -6.23 -14.15 -3.49
CA PHE A 122 -6.57 -12.82 -3.00
C PHE A 122 -6.28 -12.69 -1.52
N ILE A 123 -6.80 -13.57 -0.66
CA ILE A 123 -6.61 -13.43 0.80
C ILE A 123 -5.13 -13.51 1.19
N VAL A 124 -4.38 -14.44 0.59
CA VAL A 124 -2.96 -14.69 0.89
C VAL A 124 -2.09 -13.46 0.61
N TYR A 125 -2.30 -12.80 -0.53
CA TYR A 125 -1.49 -11.67 -0.96
C TYR A 125 -2.08 -10.32 -0.51
N TRP A 126 -3.40 -10.19 -0.48
CA TRP A 126 -4.09 -8.95 -0.13
C TRP A 126 -3.99 -8.62 1.36
N LEU A 127 -4.06 -9.62 2.24
CA LEU A 127 -4.02 -9.36 3.68
C LEU A 127 -2.69 -8.71 4.12
N PRO A 128 -1.50 -9.20 3.72
CA PRO A 128 -0.24 -8.52 3.99
C PRO A 128 -0.19 -7.09 3.43
N ILE A 129 -0.70 -6.88 2.21
CA ILE A 129 -0.78 -5.56 1.56
C ILE A 129 -1.66 -4.63 2.39
N LEU A 130 -2.83 -5.09 2.83
CA LEU A 130 -3.76 -4.34 3.66
C LEU A 130 -3.08 -3.94 4.99
N VAL A 131 -2.43 -4.88 5.66
CA VAL A 131 -1.74 -4.63 6.94
C VAL A 131 -0.65 -3.58 6.76
N PHE A 132 0.18 -3.70 5.71
CA PHE A 132 1.20 -2.70 5.41
C PHE A 132 0.61 -1.31 5.22
N PHE A 133 -0.42 -1.17 4.38
CA PHE A 133 -1.03 0.13 4.11
C PHE A 133 -1.80 0.67 5.33
N PHE A 134 -2.36 -0.19 6.17
CA PHE A 134 -2.95 0.22 7.44
C PHE A 134 -1.90 0.82 8.39
N VAL A 135 -0.73 0.17 8.51
CA VAL A 135 0.37 0.69 9.33
C VAL A 135 0.90 2.01 8.77
N PHE A 136 1.21 2.08 7.47
CA PHE A 136 1.81 3.28 6.89
C PHE A 136 0.83 4.43 6.76
N ASN A 137 -0.30 4.23 6.08
CA ASN A 137 -1.25 5.33 5.84
C ASN A 137 -2.11 5.62 7.08
N GLY A 138 -2.53 4.57 7.78
CA GLY A 138 -3.36 4.70 8.98
C GLY A 138 -2.56 5.21 10.18
N LEU A 139 -1.54 4.48 10.62
CA LEU A 139 -0.81 4.84 11.84
C LEU A 139 0.25 5.92 11.58
N ILE A 140 1.17 5.69 10.65
CA ILE A 140 2.32 6.62 10.49
C ILE A 140 1.85 7.96 9.92
N VAL A 141 1.18 7.96 8.76
CA VAL A 141 0.77 9.21 8.10
C VAL A 141 -0.33 9.92 8.87
N SER A 142 -1.39 9.22 9.27
CA SER A 142 -2.56 9.88 9.87
C SER A 142 -2.40 10.17 11.36
N VAL A 143 -1.57 9.41 12.09
CA VAL A 143 -1.32 9.62 13.54
C VAL A 143 0.02 10.30 13.77
N GLN A 144 1.13 9.61 13.48
CA GLN A 144 2.47 10.08 13.83
C GLN A 144 2.86 11.37 13.09
N MET A 145 2.46 11.49 11.82
CA MET A 145 2.78 12.63 10.95
C MET A 145 1.59 13.56 10.72
N LYS A 146 0.60 13.54 11.62
CA LYS A 146 -0.61 14.36 11.49
C LYS A 146 -0.25 15.82 11.22
N GLN A 147 -0.74 16.32 10.09
CA GLN A 147 -0.46 17.67 9.63
C GLN A 147 -1.37 18.68 10.31
N LYS A 148 -0.89 19.91 10.48
CA LYS A 148 -1.72 21.02 10.99
C LYS A 148 -2.78 21.40 9.94
N VAL A 149 -3.95 21.81 10.41
CA VAL A 149 -5.00 22.37 9.55
C VAL A 149 -4.53 23.73 9.04
N ALA A 150 -4.70 23.98 7.74
CA ALA A 150 -4.31 25.24 7.10
C ALA A 150 -5.38 26.32 7.30
N SER A 151 -5.13 27.53 6.78
CA SER A 151 -6.05 28.67 6.92
C SER A 151 -7.42 28.49 6.27
N SER A 152 -7.57 27.56 5.33
CA SER A 152 -8.84 27.22 4.68
C SER A 152 -8.99 25.73 4.43
N PHE A 153 -10.23 25.28 4.21
CA PHE A 153 -10.52 23.89 3.86
C PHE A 153 -9.78 23.46 2.59
N THR A 154 -9.85 24.26 1.52
CA THR A 154 -9.19 23.97 0.25
C THR A 154 -7.67 23.90 0.40
N ALA A 155 -7.08 24.84 1.15
CA ALA A 155 -5.64 24.80 1.42
C ALA A 155 -5.25 23.54 2.20
N THR A 156 -6.05 23.16 3.20
CA THR A 156 -5.84 21.93 3.97
C THR A 156 -5.90 20.71 3.06
N LEU A 157 -6.94 20.60 2.23
CA LEU A 157 -7.11 19.48 1.30
C LEU A 157 -5.92 19.34 0.36
N LEU A 158 -5.50 20.44 -0.28
CA LEU A 158 -4.39 20.43 -1.25
C LEU A 158 -3.06 20.11 -0.57
N ILE A 159 -2.73 20.77 0.54
CA ILE A 159 -1.47 20.57 1.26
C ILE A 159 -1.39 19.14 1.78
N TRP A 160 -2.46 18.64 2.42
CA TRP A 160 -2.48 17.29 2.96
C TRP A 160 -2.37 16.27 1.84
N SER A 161 -3.16 16.41 0.76
CA SER A 161 -3.13 15.48 -0.37
C SER A 161 -1.76 15.43 -1.02
N PHE A 162 -1.16 16.59 -1.32
CA PHE A 162 0.14 16.65 -1.98
C PHE A 162 1.25 16.07 -1.10
N LYS A 163 1.34 16.47 0.16
CA LYS A 163 2.39 15.98 1.08
C LYS A 163 2.24 14.50 1.37
N THR A 164 1.01 14.02 1.55
CA THR A 164 0.74 12.60 1.78
C THR A 164 1.06 11.78 0.53
N ALA A 165 0.65 12.24 -0.67
CA ALA A 165 0.99 11.56 -1.92
C ALA A 165 2.51 11.49 -2.11
N LEU A 166 3.21 12.62 -1.96
CA LEU A 166 4.67 12.68 -2.08
C LEU A 166 5.36 11.76 -1.07
N PHE A 167 4.88 11.69 0.17
CA PHE A 167 5.45 10.80 1.18
C PHE A 167 5.18 9.32 0.86
N ALA A 168 3.95 8.99 0.49
CA ALA A 168 3.54 7.61 0.20
C ALA A 168 4.20 7.05 -1.06
N THR A 169 4.41 7.88 -2.10
CA THR A 169 4.96 7.44 -3.39
C THR A 169 6.42 7.85 -3.60
N GLY A 170 6.99 8.75 -2.79
CA GLY A 170 8.32 9.30 -3.02
C GLY A 170 9.42 8.24 -3.09
N GLY A 171 9.36 7.25 -2.20
CA GLY A 171 10.27 6.11 -2.23
C GLY A 171 10.14 5.28 -3.53
N LEU A 172 8.91 5.07 -4.01
CA LEU A 172 8.65 4.38 -5.27
C LEU A 172 9.11 5.20 -6.48
N ILE A 173 8.94 6.52 -6.46
CA ILE A 173 9.43 7.42 -7.51
C ILE A 173 10.95 7.34 -7.61
N ILE A 174 11.67 7.35 -6.48
CA ILE A 174 13.13 7.23 -6.47
C ILE A 174 13.56 5.87 -7.05
N LEU A 175 12.90 4.77 -6.65
CA LEU A 175 13.19 3.44 -7.19
C LEU A 175 12.89 3.35 -8.69
N TRP A 176 11.78 3.96 -9.12
CA TRP A 176 11.40 4.03 -10.53
C TRP A 176 12.45 4.80 -11.33
N LEU A 177 12.85 6.00 -10.88
CA LEU A 177 13.92 6.76 -11.53
C LEU A 177 15.22 5.98 -11.56
N PHE A 178 15.60 5.35 -10.45
CA PHE A 178 16.82 4.55 -10.38
C PHE A 178 16.82 3.40 -11.38
N HIS A 179 15.71 2.69 -11.55
CA HIS A 179 15.61 1.58 -12.50
C HIS A 179 15.52 2.04 -13.95
N PHE A 180 14.65 3.00 -14.24
CA PHE A 180 14.28 3.34 -15.62
C PHE A 180 15.17 4.40 -16.25
N VAL A 181 15.75 5.35 -15.49
CA VAL A 181 16.63 6.39 -16.08
C VAL A 181 17.86 5.78 -16.75
N PRO A 182 18.62 4.85 -16.11
CA PRO A 182 19.73 4.17 -16.78
C PRO A 182 19.28 3.36 -18.00
N GLY A 183 18.09 2.77 -17.93
CA GLY A 183 17.47 2.06 -19.06
C GLY A 183 17.22 2.98 -20.26
N PHE A 184 16.64 4.16 -20.03
CA PHE A 184 16.45 5.18 -21.08
C PHE A 184 17.77 5.71 -21.64
N MET A 185 18.83 5.74 -20.83
CA MET A 185 20.19 6.11 -21.24
C MET A 185 20.93 4.97 -21.97
N GLN A 186 20.28 3.83 -22.24
CA GLN A 186 20.89 2.67 -22.90
C GLN A 186 22.06 2.03 -22.13
N ILE A 187 22.15 2.25 -20.82
CA ILE A 187 23.15 1.64 -19.93
C ILE A 187 22.67 0.24 -19.46
N GLY A 188 21.36 0.00 -19.51
CA GLY A 188 20.68 -1.17 -18.94
C GLY A 188 19.82 -0.76 -17.74
N PRO A 189 18.90 -1.63 -17.27
CA PRO A 189 18.05 -1.31 -16.12
C PRO A 189 18.90 -1.09 -14.86
N GLY A 190 18.61 -0.05 -14.08
CA GLY A 190 19.52 0.38 -13.02
C GLY A 190 19.73 -0.61 -11.87
N PHE A 191 18.77 -1.51 -11.63
CA PHE A 191 18.96 -2.60 -10.65
C PHE A 191 19.98 -3.62 -11.18
N ASP A 192 19.84 -4.05 -12.43
CA ASP A 192 20.75 -4.97 -13.11
C ASP A 192 22.19 -4.44 -13.13
N VAL A 193 22.36 -3.13 -13.37
CA VAL A 193 23.69 -2.46 -13.41
C VAL A 193 24.44 -2.58 -12.08
N VAL A 194 23.74 -2.67 -10.96
CA VAL A 194 24.34 -2.83 -9.61
C VAL A 194 24.27 -4.27 -9.10
N GLY A 195 23.87 -5.23 -9.95
CA GLY A 195 23.77 -6.64 -9.61
C GLY A 195 22.56 -6.97 -8.73
N LEU A 196 21.47 -6.22 -8.85
CA LEU A 196 20.20 -6.40 -8.13
C LEU A 196 19.05 -6.78 -9.07
#